data_AF-A0A835Y7P0-F1
#
_entry.id   AF-A0A835Y7P0-F1
#
_cell.length_a   1.000
_cell.length_b   1.000
_cell.length_c   1.000
_cell.angle_alpha   90.00
_cell.angle_beta   90.00
_cell.angle_gamma   90.00
#
_symmetry.space_group_name_H-M   'P 1'
#
loop_
_entity.id
_entity.type
_entity.pdbx_description
1 polymer ?
#
loop_
_entity_poly.entity_id
_entity_poly.type
_entity_poly.pdbx_seq_one_letter_code
_entity_poly.pdbx_strand_id
1 'polypeptide(L)'
;MSQHKHAQLSGSAEASPALVWTPGIVARIAACLPPNEAAYLSFVNKATAEELRGVAALRLSQPVSREIFASAWSRLTACRELTRAQRTQLVCLVAQAGDVANLQVAFEAAGLVPNCDMLKAAAAAGDLQCCRFLADPSRLPPTQAWSLVITEAAAGGHLELVEWCGANRSDLKGPCLSSLLGAARGGHRDVCEALVTLMPHEWLSRIFAMQAAASASLRGGHASLAIWLLSLCPLGEAPHVKRRPLSSAAEGCDLQALQHMSELLQASELSAQDWQSVLHACVSSRTADWREKAAWAKAQGGGVALFDRSTWFAVADKLDGPAVLERFVWLKAAGFGPPLGDRWTLRRSAERGDAAAVAWLLAEGVPLSVGSGAATVAATGGHIGVLQVLHQAGCPLEPRDLTRAAVAAGHLPTVQWLHEAFGAEALLPPAPRPADDEPSSSEGLCDLAARSGSVELMAWLRAQGCEARESAWRNGAESGCEAALRLLEQWQVPKPTDGGPYFQAARAGDLRTLGVLRDLGMHFGPQRPRPRQSLFCYAALEAPLASLQWLEAAGCPILDLAELEAAAEEGVRVGLGDERSPQWVRELMQRRGTRFKVLQVPARGGGVWTGQRMPKGSRRR
;
A
#
# COMPACT_ATOMS: atom_id res chain seq x y z
N MET A 1 -10.75 -8.85 -0.34
CA MET A 1 -10.30 -10.15 -0.91
C MET A 1 -11.28 -11.25 -0.48
N SER A 2 -12.45 -11.27 -1.09
CA SER A 2 -13.34 -12.45 -1.11
C SER A 2 -13.42 -12.93 -2.55
N GLN A 3 -12.32 -13.49 -3.06
CA GLN A 3 -12.37 -14.28 -4.29
C GLN A 3 -12.11 -15.71 -3.87
N HIS A 4 -13.18 -16.50 -3.90
CA HIS A 4 -13.20 -17.91 -3.58
C HIS A 4 -12.30 -18.68 -4.54
N LYS A 5 -11.02 -18.84 -4.22
CA LYS A 5 -10.20 -19.89 -4.82
C LYS A 5 -10.56 -21.21 -4.16
N HIS A 6 -11.46 -21.95 -4.79
CA HIS A 6 -11.60 -23.38 -4.55
C HIS A 6 -10.33 -24.08 -5.03
N ALA A 7 -9.38 -24.32 -4.11
CA ALA A 7 -8.33 -25.29 -4.34
C ALA A 7 -8.96 -26.69 -4.30
N GLN A 8 -9.40 -27.20 -5.45
CA GLN A 8 -9.69 -28.63 -5.59
C GLN A 8 -8.35 -29.39 -5.54
N LEU A 9 -7.97 -29.82 -4.35
CA LEU A 9 -6.95 -30.85 -4.16
C LEU A 9 -7.58 -32.20 -4.52
N SER A 10 -7.30 -32.70 -5.73
CA SER A 10 -7.69 -34.03 -6.17
C SER A 10 -6.81 -35.09 -5.49
N GLY A 11 -7.14 -35.44 -4.24
CA GLY A 11 -6.67 -36.66 -3.59
C GLY A 11 -7.66 -37.78 -3.85
N SER A 12 -7.28 -38.78 -4.64
CA SER A 12 -8.03 -40.03 -4.76
C SER A 12 -7.83 -40.87 -3.49
N ALA A 13 -8.66 -40.64 -2.48
CA ALA A 13 -8.83 -41.57 -1.37
C ALA A 13 -10.16 -42.31 -1.58
N GLU A 14 -10.07 -43.62 -1.84
CA GLU A 14 -11.22 -44.51 -1.82
C GLU A 14 -11.99 -44.35 -0.50
N ALA A 15 -13.31 -44.23 -0.61
CA ALA A 15 -14.20 -43.89 0.48
C ALA A 15 -14.20 -44.99 1.56
N SER A 16 -13.64 -44.69 2.74
CA SER A 16 -13.92 -45.46 3.97
C SER A 16 -15.28 -45.04 4.55
N PRO A 17 -16.23 -45.98 4.80
CA PRO A 17 -17.62 -45.65 5.13
C PRO A 17 -17.89 -45.35 6.61
N ALA A 18 -16.94 -44.77 7.37
CA ALA A 18 -17.03 -44.73 8.84
C ALA A 18 -16.72 -43.38 9.52
N LEU A 19 -17.03 -42.23 8.88
CA LEU A 19 -16.99 -40.91 9.54
C LEU A 19 -18.30 -40.16 9.28
N VAL A 20 -19.41 -40.73 9.75
CA VAL A 20 -20.70 -40.03 9.79
C VAL A 20 -20.65 -39.07 10.97
N TRP A 21 -20.28 -37.82 10.70
CA TRP A 21 -20.49 -36.74 11.65
C TRP A 21 -22.01 -36.56 11.84
N THR A 22 -22.49 -36.58 13.08
CA THR A 22 -23.87 -36.15 13.36
C THR A 22 -24.06 -34.70 12.90
N PRO A 23 -25.16 -34.35 12.19
CA PRO A 23 -25.39 -33.00 11.69
C PRO A 23 -25.21 -31.94 12.79
N GLY A 24 -24.42 -30.90 12.52
CA GLY A 24 -24.16 -29.80 13.45
C GLY A 24 -23.02 -30.04 14.46
N ILE A 25 -22.48 -31.27 14.59
CA ILE A 25 -21.34 -31.51 15.49
C ILE A 25 -20.05 -30.88 14.93
N VAL A 26 -19.88 -30.90 13.60
CA VAL A 26 -18.72 -30.30 12.90
C VAL A 26 -18.71 -28.80 13.11
N ALA A 27 -19.86 -28.14 12.96
CA ALA A 27 -20.01 -26.71 13.21
C ALA A 27 -19.70 -26.34 14.68
N ARG A 28 -20.12 -27.18 15.64
CA ARG A 28 -19.83 -26.98 17.06
C ARG A 28 -18.34 -27.17 17.40
N ILE A 29 -17.69 -28.18 16.81
CA ILE A 29 -16.25 -28.39 16.98
C ILE A 29 -15.49 -27.21 16.34
N ALA A 30 -15.85 -26.81 15.13
CA ALA A 30 -15.27 -25.66 14.44
C ALA A 30 -15.38 -24.36 15.26
N ALA A 31 -16.51 -24.14 15.95
CA ALA A 31 -16.69 -22.97 16.83
C ALA A 31 -15.77 -22.95 18.07
N CYS A 32 -15.24 -24.12 18.47
CA CYS A 32 -14.33 -24.26 19.61
C CYS A 32 -12.85 -24.25 19.20
N LEU A 33 -12.55 -24.33 17.91
CA LEU A 33 -11.18 -24.36 17.40
C LEU A 33 -10.72 -22.95 16.98
N PRO A 34 -9.40 -22.69 17.01
CA PRO A 34 -8.82 -21.54 16.33
C PRO A 34 -9.26 -21.46 14.86
N PRO A 35 -9.39 -20.27 14.26
CA PRO A 35 -9.98 -20.09 12.93
C PRO A 35 -9.35 -20.97 11.83
N ASN A 36 -8.03 -21.12 11.83
CA ASN A 36 -7.33 -21.96 10.85
C ASN A 36 -7.47 -23.46 11.14
N GLU A 37 -7.56 -23.86 12.41
CA GLU A 37 -7.81 -25.25 12.80
C GLU A 37 -9.24 -25.69 12.46
N ALA A 38 -10.22 -24.81 12.66
CA ALA A 38 -11.58 -24.99 12.19
C ALA A 38 -11.62 -25.14 10.65
N ALA A 39 -10.81 -24.37 9.93
CA ALA A 39 -10.68 -24.49 8.49
C ALA A 39 -10.06 -25.84 8.06
N TYR A 40 -9.18 -26.45 8.86
CA TYR A 40 -8.59 -27.75 8.52
C TYR A 40 -9.61 -28.89 8.49
N LEU A 41 -10.71 -28.78 9.23
CA LEU A 41 -11.80 -29.76 9.19
C LEU A 41 -12.41 -29.87 7.78
N SER A 42 -12.34 -28.81 6.97
CA SER A 42 -12.78 -28.83 5.57
C SER A 42 -11.91 -29.71 4.66
N PHE A 43 -10.70 -30.09 5.08
CA PHE A 43 -9.83 -31.00 4.33
C PHE A 43 -10.06 -32.48 4.65
N VAL A 44 -10.93 -32.79 5.63
CA VAL A 44 -11.17 -34.18 6.06
C VAL A 44 -11.96 -34.97 5.03
N ASN A 45 -13.09 -34.43 4.52
CA ASN A 45 -13.85 -34.99 3.41
C ASN A 45 -14.80 -33.96 2.79
N LYS A 46 -15.40 -34.31 1.64
CA LYS A 46 -16.32 -33.42 0.90
C LYS A 46 -17.54 -32.99 1.72
N ALA A 47 -18.17 -33.90 2.47
CA ALA A 47 -19.37 -33.58 3.27
C ALA A 47 -19.06 -32.55 4.37
N THR A 48 -17.92 -32.69 5.05
CA THR A 48 -17.44 -31.71 6.04
C THR A 48 -17.15 -30.35 5.40
N ALA A 49 -16.61 -30.34 4.19
CA ALA A 49 -16.34 -29.11 3.45
C ALA A 49 -17.63 -28.38 3.00
N GLU A 50 -18.70 -29.12 2.70
CA GLU A 50 -20.00 -28.54 2.36
C GLU A 50 -20.71 -27.95 3.57
N GLU A 51 -20.65 -28.62 4.73
CA GLU A 51 -21.25 -28.13 5.98
C GLU A 51 -20.55 -26.87 6.51
N LEU A 52 -19.23 -26.76 6.31
CA LEU A 52 -18.42 -25.60 6.71
C LEU A 52 -18.28 -24.51 5.63
N ARG A 53 -19.03 -24.63 4.54
CA ARG A 53 -18.98 -23.70 3.41
C ARG A 53 -19.40 -22.30 3.87
N GLY A 54 -18.46 -21.36 3.85
CA GLY A 54 -18.66 -19.97 4.32
C GLY A 54 -18.12 -19.68 5.72
N VAL A 55 -17.76 -20.70 6.51
CA VAL A 55 -17.18 -20.57 7.86
C VAL A 55 -15.68 -20.88 7.87
N ALA A 56 -15.23 -21.80 7.02
CA ALA A 56 -13.86 -22.31 6.95
C ALA A 56 -13.01 -21.61 5.86
N ALA A 57 -12.68 -20.33 6.05
CA ALA A 57 -11.67 -19.65 5.24
C ALA A 57 -10.34 -19.56 6.01
N LEU A 58 -9.25 -20.04 5.41
CA LEU A 58 -7.91 -19.90 5.99
C LEU A 58 -7.53 -18.42 6.10
N ARG A 59 -7.20 -17.99 7.33
CA ARG A 59 -6.69 -16.66 7.64
C ARG A 59 -5.17 -16.70 7.61
N LEU A 60 -4.59 -16.24 6.50
CA LEU A 60 -3.14 -16.27 6.28
C LEU A 60 -2.34 -15.36 7.23
N SER A 61 -3.00 -14.41 7.92
CA SER A 61 -2.42 -13.59 8.98
C SER A 61 -2.31 -14.31 10.33
N GLN A 62 -2.70 -15.58 10.40
CA GLN A 62 -2.57 -16.44 11.56
C GLN A 62 -1.75 -17.68 11.18
N PRO A 63 -1.10 -18.38 12.13
CA PRO A 63 -0.31 -19.56 11.83
C PRO A 63 -1.09 -20.61 11.03
N VAL A 64 -0.48 -21.11 9.95
CA VAL A 64 -1.04 -22.15 9.08
C VAL A 64 -0.12 -23.37 9.10
N SER A 65 -0.68 -24.58 9.06
CA SER A 65 0.10 -25.81 8.92
C SER A 65 0.96 -25.76 7.65
N ARG A 66 2.26 -26.05 7.82
CA ARG A 66 3.26 -25.97 6.76
C ARG A 66 2.93 -26.86 5.56
N GLU A 67 2.42 -28.06 5.80
CA GLU A 67 2.08 -29.01 4.75
C GLU A 67 0.94 -28.49 3.88
N ILE A 68 -0.12 -27.97 4.51
CA ILE A 68 -1.29 -27.41 3.82
C ILE A 68 -0.86 -26.15 3.04
N PHE A 69 -0.11 -25.26 3.68
CA PHE A 69 0.36 -24.04 3.04
C PHE A 69 1.26 -24.35 1.83
N ALA A 70 2.25 -25.24 2.00
CA ALA A 70 3.13 -25.68 0.92
C ALA A 70 2.34 -26.32 -0.22
N SER A 71 1.34 -27.17 0.05
CA SER A 71 0.55 -27.80 -1.00
C SER A 71 -0.19 -26.80 -1.91
N ALA A 72 -0.60 -25.65 -1.34
CA ALA A 72 -1.31 -24.60 -2.05
C ALA A 72 -0.37 -23.66 -2.82
N TRP A 73 0.79 -23.32 -2.24
CA TRP A 73 1.65 -22.23 -2.74
C TRP A 73 2.96 -22.69 -3.38
N SER A 74 3.40 -23.93 -3.18
CA SER A 74 4.60 -24.47 -3.84
C SER A 74 4.43 -24.69 -5.35
N ARG A 75 3.19 -24.67 -5.84
CA ARG A 75 2.90 -24.83 -7.27
C ARG A 75 3.28 -23.57 -8.01
N LEU A 76 4.04 -23.72 -9.10
CA LEU A 76 4.41 -22.61 -9.98
C LEU A 76 3.19 -21.82 -10.45
N THR A 77 2.01 -22.41 -10.57
CA THR A 77 0.79 -21.71 -11.04
C THR A 77 -0.01 -20.98 -9.95
N ALA A 78 0.32 -21.14 -8.67
CA ALA A 78 -0.49 -20.63 -7.56
C ALA A 78 -0.74 -19.11 -7.63
N CYS A 79 0.31 -18.36 -8.00
CA CYS A 79 0.28 -16.90 -8.10
C CYS A 79 -0.06 -16.37 -9.50
N ARG A 80 -0.43 -17.23 -10.46
CA ARG A 80 -0.60 -16.84 -11.88
C ARG A 80 -1.62 -15.73 -12.10
N GLU A 81 -2.71 -15.74 -11.36
CA GLU A 81 -3.78 -14.74 -11.44
C GLU A 81 -3.59 -13.59 -10.45
N LEU A 82 -2.59 -13.69 -9.58
CA LEU A 82 -2.36 -12.67 -8.56
C LEU A 82 -1.56 -11.52 -9.16
N THR A 83 -2.06 -10.30 -8.95
CA THR A 83 -1.29 -9.10 -9.24
C THR A 83 -0.08 -9.00 -8.30
N ARG A 84 0.90 -8.19 -8.67
CA ARG A 84 2.05 -7.86 -7.81
C ARG A 84 1.59 -7.38 -6.43
N ALA A 85 0.61 -6.47 -6.38
CA ALA A 85 0.06 -5.96 -5.12
C ALA A 85 -0.56 -7.07 -4.25
N GLN A 86 -1.30 -8.00 -4.88
CA GLN A 86 -1.87 -9.16 -4.18
C GLN A 86 -0.79 -10.14 -3.70
N ARG A 87 0.28 -10.35 -4.48
CA ARG A 87 1.44 -11.15 -4.07
C ARG A 87 2.21 -10.50 -2.92
N THR A 88 2.40 -9.19 -2.94
CA THR A 88 2.97 -8.45 -1.80
C THR A 88 2.09 -8.65 -0.57
N GLN A 89 0.77 -8.49 -0.69
CA GLN A 89 -0.15 -8.71 0.41
C GLN A 89 -0.11 -10.14 0.97
N LEU A 90 0.01 -11.16 0.10
CA LEU A 90 0.21 -12.55 0.51
C LEU A 90 1.44 -12.70 1.42
N VAL A 91 2.59 -12.17 0.97
CA VAL A 91 3.84 -12.21 1.75
C VAL A 91 3.68 -11.45 3.06
N CYS A 92 3.07 -10.26 3.05
CA CYS A 92 2.82 -9.47 4.27
C CYS A 92 1.94 -10.21 5.27
N LEU A 93 0.85 -10.85 4.83
CA LEU A 93 -0.03 -11.61 5.72
C LEU A 93 0.71 -12.78 6.37
N VAL A 94 1.51 -13.53 5.60
CA VAL A 94 2.29 -14.66 6.13
C VAL A 94 3.41 -14.19 7.05
N ALA A 95 4.06 -13.07 6.73
CA ALA A 95 5.05 -12.43 7.60
C ALA A 95 4.42 -12.00 8.94
N GLN A 96 3.19 -11.50 8.91
CA GLN A 96 2.44 -11.12 10.11
C GLN A 96 2.05 -12.34 10.97
N ALA A 97 1.95 -13.53 10.39
CA ALA A 97 1.65 -14.76 11.12
C ALA A 97 2.85 -15.29 11.94
N GLY A 98 4.08 -14.84 11.64
CA GLY A 98 5.29 -15.23 12.37
C GLY A 98 5.76 -16.68 12.12
N ASP A 99 5.63 -17.19 10.89
CA ASP A 99 6.23 -18.48 10.51
C ASP A 99 7.17 -18.31 9.31
N VAL A 100 8.47 -18.26 9.59
CA VAL A 100 9.53 -18.09 8.59
C VAL A 100 9.52 -19.17 7.50
N ALA A 101 9.08 -20.39 7.80
CA ALA A 101 9.04 -21.46 6.80
C ALA A 101 7.93 -21.22 5.77
N ASN A 102 6.73 -20.85 6.23
CA ASN A 102 5.65 -20.46 5.32
C ASN A 102 6.00 -19.16 4.58
N LEU A 103 6.71 -18.24 5.23
CA LEU A 103 7.19 -17.02 4.60
C LEU A 103 8.14 -17.32 3.43
N GLN A 104 9.08 -18.26 3.59
CA GLN A 104 9.98 -18.69 2.51
C GLN A 104 9.19 -19.21 1.30
N VAL A 105 8.23 -20.11 1.52
CA VAL A 105 7.39 -20.65 0.45
C VAL A 105 6.57 -19.55 -0.24
N ALA A 106 5.95 -18.65 0.54
CA ALA A 106 5.16 -17.55 0.02
C ALA A 106 6.02 -16.58 -0.81
N PHE A 107 7.23 -16.29 -0.31
CA PHE A 107 8.17 -15.36 -0.92
C PHE A 107 8.71 -15.90 -2.25
N GLU A 108 9.10 -17.18 -2.29
CA GLU A 108 9.52 -17.86 -3.52
C GLU A 108 8.38 -17.92 -4.54
N ALA A 109 7.16 -18.28 -4.12
CA ALA A 109 6.00 -18.33 -5.00
C ALA A 109 5.63 -16.94 -5.55
N ALA A 110 5.79 -15.90 -4.74
CA ALA A 110 5.57 -14.51 -5.12
C ALA A 110 6.64 -14.04 -6.13
N GLY A 111 7.91 -14.42 -5.97
CA GLY A 111 8.99 -14.05 -6.89
C GLY A 111 9.23 -12.53 -6.93
N LEU A 112 9.14 -11.88 -5.77
CA LEU A 112 9.34 -10.45 -5.58
C LEU A 112 10.68 -10.19 -4.87
N VAL A 113 11.23 -8.99 -5.06
CA VAL A 113 12.32 -8.46 -4.22
C VAL A 113 11.72 -7.98 -2.89
N PRO A 114 12.40 -8.16 -1.72
CA PRO A 114 11.88 -7.65 -0.45
C PRO A 114 11.68 -6.14 -0.49
N ASN A 115 10.59 -5.68 0.11
CA ASN A 115 10.25 -4.27 0.19
C ASN A 115 9.88 -3.85 1.62
N CYS A 116 9.65 -2.55 1.81
CA CYS A 116 9.28 -1.95 3.10
C CYS A 116 8.05 -2.61 3.73
N ASP A 117 7.00 -2.86 2.95
CA ASP A 117 5.72 -3.35 3.47
C ASP A 117 5.84 -4.75 4.07
N MET A 118 6.63 -5.64 3.43
CA MET A 118 6.89 -6.99 3.93
C MET A 118 7.64 -6.96 5.26
N LEU A 119 8.67 -6.11 5.38
CA LEU A 119 9.43 -5.93 6.62
C LEU A 119 8.56 -5.33 7.74
N LYS A 120 7.74 -4.32 7.41
CA LYS A 120 6.79 -3.72 8.36
C LYS A 120 5.81 -4.77 8.91
N ALA A 121 5.30 -5.65 8.06
CA ALA A 121 4.39 -6.70 8.48
C ALA A 121 5.05 -7.73 9.42
N ALA A 122 6.28 -8.15 9.12
CA ALA A 122 7.07 -9.00 10.02
C ALA A 122 7.36 -8.30 11.35
N ALA A 123 7.70 -7.01 11.31
CA ALA A 123 8.01 -6.22 12.49
C ALA A 123 6.81 -5.98 13.39
N ALA A 124 5.63 -5.75 12.81
CA ALA A 124 4.37 -5.65 13.56
C ALA A 124 4.06 -6.94 14.33
N ALA A 125 4.44 -8.11 13.79
CA ALA A 125 4.30 -9.39 14.47
C ALA A 125 5.37 -9.67 15.53
N GLY A 126 6.49 -8.93 15.52
CA GLY A 126 7.60 -9.14 16.44
C GLY A 126 8.48 -10.34 16.10
N ASP A 127 8.29 -10.97 14.94
CA ASP A 127 9.08 -12.13 14.55
C ASP A 127 10.44 -11.71 13.99
N LEU A 128 11.45 -11.81 14.85
CA LEU A 128 12.84 -11.51 14.53
C LEU A 128 13.41 -12.40 13.40
N GLN A 129 12.95 -13.64 13.26
CA GLN A 129 13.44 -14.55 12.20
C GLN A 129 12.87 -14.15 10.84
N CYS A 130 11.58 -13.82 10.77
CA CYS A 130 10.98 -13.27 9.56
C CYS A 130 11.64 -11.95 9.15
N CYS A 131 11.87 -11.06 10.12
CA CYS A 131 12.62 -9.82 9.88
C CYS A 131 14.03 -10.10 9.35
N ARG A 132 14.80 -11.00 9.96
CA ARG A 132 16.14 -11.37 9.50
C ARG A 132 16.15 -11.96 8.09
N PHE A 133 15.20 -12.84 7.78
CA PHE A 133 15.07 -13.45 6.47
C PHE A 133 14.83 -12.41 5.37
N LEU A 134 13.90 -11.48 5.61
CA LEU A 134 13.60 -10.39 4.69
C LEU A 134 14.72 -9.34 4.66
N ALA A 135 15.43 -9.15 5.78
CA ALA A 135 16.51 -8.18 6.00
C ALA A 135 17.85 -8.54 5.34
N ASP A 136 17.94 -9.71 4.70
CA ASP A 136 19.19 -10.22 4.14
C ASP A 136 19.87 -9.19 3.21
N PRO A 137 21.13 -8.78 3.50
CA PRO A 137 21.86 -7.78 2.72
C PRO A 137 22.04 -8.15 1.25
N SER A 138 21.90 -9.42 0.87
CA SER A 138 21.90 -9.85 -0.52
C SER A 138 20.60 -9.51 -1.25
N ARG A 139 19.48 -9.36 -0.53
CA ARG A 139 18.14 -9.18 -1.11
C ARG A 139 17.61 -7.76 -0.99
N LEU A 140 18.09 -6.97 -0.03
CA LEU A 140 17.47 -5.69 0.32
C LEU A 140 18.08 -4.46 -0.34
N PRO A 141 17.27 -3.56 -0.95
CA PRO A 141 17.76 -2.24 -1.30
C PRO A 141 18.21 -1.48 -0.02
N PRO A 142 19.38 -0.84 -0.03
CA PRO A 142 19.78 0.05 1.05
C PRO A 142 18.85 1.28 1.02
N THR A 143 18.46 1.74 2.22
CA THR A 143 17.85 3.05 2.52
C THR A 143 16.46 3.29 1.86
N GLN A 144 15.33 3.26 2.59
CA GLN A 144 14.78 4.43 3.32
C GLN A 144 13.71 4.02 4.36
N ALA A 145 13.50 2.71 4.60
CA ALA A 145 12.33 2.20 5.30
C ALA A 145 12.53 1.77 6.77
N TRP A 146 13.76 1.66 7.26
CA TRP A 146 14.03 1.10 8.59
C TRP A 146 13.42 1.91 9.73
N SER A 147 13.31 3.24 9.59
CA SER A 147 12.60 4.09 10.56
C SER A 147 11.14 3.66 10.73
N LEU A 148 10.47 3.27 9.65
CA LEU A 148 9.11 2.76 9.68
C LEU A 148 9.05 1.36 10.29
N VAL A 149 10.00 0.48 9.95
CA VAL A 149 10.08 -0.88 10.51
C VAL A 149 10.27 -0.85 12.03
N ILE A 150 11.18 -0.01 12.55
CA ILE A 150 11.39 0.16 13.99
C ILE A 150 10.14 0.76 14.64
N THR A 151 9.47 1.70 13.97
CA THR A 151 8.23 2.30 14.48
C THR A 151 7.12 1.25 14.64
N GLU A 152 6.95 0.33 13.69
CA GLU A 152 5.98 -0.76 13.79
C GLU A 152 6.38 -1.77 14.88
N ALA A 153 7.66 -2.14 14.98
CA ALA A 153 8.17 -3.01 16.04
C ALA A 153 7.92 -2.41 17.43
N ALA A 154 8.20 -1.12 17.59
CA ALA A 154 7.96 -0.37 18.82
C ALA A 154 6.46 -0.28 19.13
N ALA A 155 5.61 -0.04 18.13
CA ALA A 155 4.16 -0.02 18.29
C ALA A 155 3.55 -1.36 18.67
N GLY A 156 4.22 -2.48 18.39
CA GLY A 156 3.86 -3.82 18.85
C GLY A 156 4.52 -4.25 20.17
N GLY A 157 5.42 -3.43 20.74
CA GLY A 157 6.07 -3.72 22.02
C GLY A 157 7.29 -4.63 21.93
N HIS A 158 7.85 -4.80 20.73
CA HIS A 158 8.90 -5.80 20.47
C HIS A 158 10.29 -5.22 20.74
N LEU A 159 10.66 -5.05 22.03
CA LEU A 159 11.91 -4.41 22.45
C LEU A 159 13.15 -5.05 21.80
N GLU A 160 13.25 -6.38 21.80
CA GLU A 160 14.38 -7.11 21.21
C GLU A 160 14.55 -6.79 19.70
N LEU A 161 13.43 -6.67 18.98
CA LEU A 161 13.44 -6.33 17.57
C LEU A 161 13.84 -4.87 17.34
N VAL A 162 13.38 -3.95 18.20
CA VAL A 162 13.78 -2.53 18.20
C VAL A 162 15.29 -2.40 18.41
N GLU A 163 15.84 -3.12 19.39
CA GLU A 163 17.28 -3.17 19.68
C GLU A 163 18.07 -3.76 18.51
N TRP A 164 17.61 -4.89 17.94
CA TRP A 164 18.26 -5.51 16.78
C TRP A 164 18.27 -4.57 15.57
N CYS A 165 17.16 -3.88 15.28
CA CYS A 165 17.12 -2.91 14.19
C CYS A 165 18.08 -1.73 14.42
N GLY A 166 18.17 -1.24 15.66
CA GLY A 166 19.10 -0.18 16.05
C GLY A 166 20.57 -0.58 15.94
N ALA A 167 20.90 -1.82 16.32
CA ALA A 167 22.27 -2.34 16.24
C ALA A 167 22.76 -2.55 14.80
N ASN A 168 21.87 -2.86 13.86
CA ASN A 168 22.23 -3.13 12.46
C ASN A 168 22.36 -1.86 11.59
N ARG A 169 22.24 -0.64 12.17
CA ARG A 169 22.23 0.62 11.41
C ARG A 169 23.03 1.73 12.09
N SER A 170 24.22 2.00 11.55
CA SER A 170 25.12 3.09 12.00
C SER A 170 24.72 4.49 11.50
N ASP A 171 23.82 4.57 10.52
CA ASP A 171 23.31 5.81 9.92
C ASP A 171 22.16 6.45 10.72
N LEU A 172 21.42 5.65 11.48
CA LEU A 172 20.44 6.14 12.45
C LEU A 172 21.20 6.57 13.71
N LYS A 173 21.51 7.87 13.82
CA LYS A 173 22.09 8.46 15.04
C LYS A 173 21.06 8.47 16.18
N GLY A 174 20.83 7.31 16.81
CA GLY A 174 20.01 7.16 18.01
C GLY A 174 18.53 6.79 17.76
N PRO A 175 17.75 6.58 18.84
CA PRO A 175 16.33 6.22 18.77
C PRO A 175 15.55 7.33 18.04
N CYS A 176 14.81 6.98 16.99
CA CYS A 176 14.01 7.95 16.26
C CYS A 176 12.72 8.28 17.01
N LEU A 177 12.32 9.56 17.00
CA LEU A 177 11.08 10.05 17.61
C LEU A 177 9.86 9.19 17.22
N SER A 178 9.78 8.76 15.96
CA SER A 178 8.68 7.92 15.48
C SER A 178 8.55 6.60 16.23
N SER A 179 9.66 5.97 16.65
CA SER A 179 9.63 4.74 17.44
C SER A 179 9.05 4.95 18.83
N LEU A 180 9.39 6.06 19.48
CA LEU A 180 8.81 6.42 20.78
C LEU A 180 7.31 6.69 20.64
N LEU A 181 6.88 7.39 19.58
CA LEU A 181 5.46 7.64 19.31
C LEU A 181 4.70 6.33 19.04
N GLY A 182 5.32 5.40 18.31
CA GLY A 182 4.78 4.06 18.06
C GLY A 182 4.56 3.30 19.36
N ALA A 183 5.61 3.12 20.16
CA ALA A 183 5.54 2.46 21.47
C ALA A 183 4.52 3.10 22.41
N ALA A 184 4.49 4.42 22.47
CA ALA A 184 3.54 5.13 23.30
C ALA A 184 2.10 4.87 22.85
N ARG A 185 1.83 4.91 21.53
CA ARG A 185 0.51 4.61 20.97
C ARG A 185 0.05 3.17 21.23
N GLY A 186 0.97 2.20 21.25
CA GLY A 186 0.70 0.80 21.61
C GLY A 186 0.63 0.53 23.12
N GLY A 187 1.01 1.49 23.95
CA GLY A 187 0.97 1.36 25.41
C GLY A 187 2.17 0.61 26.01
N HIS A 188 3.26 0.45 25.25
CA HIS A 188 4.42 -0.34 25.64
C HIS A 188 5.40 0.49 26.47
N ARG A 189 5.14 0.55 27.77
CA ARG A 189 5.90 1.37 28.72
C ARG A 189 7.39 1.00 28.78
N ASP A 190 7.71 -0.28 28.79
CA ASP A 190 9.06 -0.84 28.76
C ASP A 190 9.87 -0.36 27.55
N VAL A 191 9.27 -0.39 26.35
CA VAL A 191 9.90 0.14 25.14
C VAL A 191 10.05 1.66 25.22
N CYS A 192 9.05 2.38 25.74
CA CYS A 192 9.18 3.82 25.96
C CYS A 192 10.30 4.15 26.94
N GLU A 193 10.44 3.43 28.05
CA GLU A 193 11.50 3.60 29.03
C GLU A 193 12.88 3.38 28.38
N ALA A 194 13.05 2.30 27.63
CA ALA A 194 14.29 2.02 26.89
C ALA A 194 14.62 3.10 25.84
N LEU A 195 13.63 3.60 25.10
CA LEU A 195 13.86 4.64 24.10
C LEU A 195 14.17 6.01 24.74
N VAL A 196 13.55 6.33 25.88
CA VAL A 196 13.79 7.57 26.63
C VAL A 196 15.22 7.62 27.21
N THR A 197 15.75 6.49 27.66
CA THR A 197 17.13 6.42 28.18
C THR A 197 18.17 6.61 27.08
N LEU A 198 17.87 6.16 25.86
CA LEU A 198 18.75 6.26 24.69
C LEU A 198 18.70 7.62 23.97
N MET A 199 17.75 8.50 24.32
CA MET A 199 17.59 9.80 23.65
C MET A 199 18.71 10.79 24.00
N PRO A 200 19.23 11.56 23.01
CA PRO A 200 20.27 12.56 23.26
C PRO A 200 19.84 13.64 24.27
N HIS A 201 20.83 14.21 24.96
CA HIS A 201 20.62 15.13 26.09
C HIS A 201 20.11 16.54 25.73
N GLU A 202 19.81 16.83 24.45
CA GLU A 202 19.23 18.12 24.07
C GLU A 202 17.84 18.31 24.69
N TRP A 203 17.78 19.18 25.70
CA TRP A 203 16.64 19.31 26.60
C TRP A 203 15.32 19.68 25.89
N LEU A 204 15.35 20.61 24.93
CA LEU A 204 14.14 21.04 24.19
C LEU A 204 13.58 19.94 23.28
N SER A 205 14.46 19.23 22.57
CA SER A 205 14.11 18.10 21.71
C SER A 205 13.48 16.95 22.51
N ARG A 206 13.99 16.72 23.74
CA ARG A 206 13.48 15.72 24.67
C ARG A 206 12.09 16.06 25.20
N ILE A 207 11.83 17.31 25.58
CA ILE A 207 10.51 17.76 26.04
C ILE A 207 9.46 17.58 24.95
N PHE A 208 9.75 18.05 23.73
CA PHE A 208 8.84 17.89 22.60
C PHE A 208 8.50 16.42 22.33
N ALA A 209 9.51 15.54 22.37
CA ALA A 209 9.31 14.11 22.17
C ALA A 209 8.39 13.48 23.22
N MET A 210 8.57 13.82 24.50
CA MET A 210 7.72 13.27 25.58
C MET A 210 6.28 13.78 25.47
N GLN A 211 6.07 15.06 25.16
CA GLN A 211 4.73 15.63 24.96
C GLN A 211 4.02 14.99 23.76
N ALA A 212 4.75 14.76 22.67
CA ALA A 212 4.23 14.09 21.49
C ALA A 212 3.91 12.61 21.80
N ALA A 213 4.77 11.92 22.55
CA ALA A 213 4.57 10.54 22.99
C ALA A 213 3.37 10.42 23.93
N ALA A 214 3.21 11.34 24.89
CA ALA A 214 2.03 11.38 25.76
C ALA A 214 0.73 11.59 24.97
N SER A 215 0.76 12.44 23.95
CA SER A 215 -0.39 12.60 23.04
C SER A 215 -0.67 11.31 22.25
N ALA A 216 0.39 10.61 21.82
CA ALA A 216 0.24 9.34 21.11
C ALA A 216 -0.34 8.22 22.00
N SER A 217 0.10 8.12 23.26
CA SER A 217 -0.44 7.15 24.21
C SER A 217 -1.90 7.42 24.56
N LEU A 218 -2.30 8.68 24.68
CA LEU A 218 -3.71 9.05 24.86
C LEU A 218 -4.58 8.65 23.66
N ARG A 219 -4.11 8.85 22.42
CA ARG A 219 -4.85 8.34 21.23
C ARG A 219 -4.94 6.82 21.19
N GLY A 220 -3.97 6.12 21.80
CA GLY A 220 -4.00 4.66 21.99
C GLY A 220 -4.89 4.20 23.14
N GLY A 221 -5.38 5.10 23.99
CA GLY A 221 -6.17 4.77 25.17
C GLY A 221 -5.34 4.55 26.44
N HIS A 222 -4.04 4.79 26.42
CA HIS A 222 -3.11 4.49 27.52
C HIS A 222 -2.84 5.71 28.41
N ALA A 223 -3.85 6.13 29.17
CA ALA A 223 -3.80 7.34 30.00
C ALA A 223 -2.70 7.31 31.08
N SER A 224 -2.49 6.17 31.74
CA SER A 224 -1.45 6.00 32.76
C SER A 224 -0.03 6.22 32.20
N LEU A 225 0.24 5.71 30.99
CA LEU A 225 1.50 5.91 30.28
C LEU A 225 1.68 7.39 29.91
N ALA A 226 0.60 8.06 29.48
CA ALA A 226 0.62 9.49 29.19
C ALA A 226 0.99 10.33 30.43
N ILE A 227 0.39 10.03 31.59
CA ILE A 227 0.68 10.72 32.85
C ILE A 227 2.15 10.54 33.23
N TRP A 228 2.70 9.33 33.10
CA TRP A 228 4.12 9.09 33.33
C TRP A 228 5.00 9.91 32.35
N LEU A 229 4.72 9.90 31.05
CA LEU A 229 5.48 10.68 30.06
C LEU A 229 5.42 12.20 30.34
N LEU A 230 4.25 12.72 30.73
CA LEU A 230 4.09 14.12 31.10
C LEU A 230 4.84 14.46 32.40
N SER A 231 4.94 13.52 33.36
CA SER A 231 5.70 13.72 34.60
C SER A 231 7.21 13.91 34.36
N LEU A 232 7.72 13.45 33.21
CA LEU A 232 9.12 13.63 32.80
C LEU A 232 9.41 15.02 32.21
N CYS A 233 8.40 15.89 32.08
CA CYS A 233 8.52 17.20 31.46
C CYS A 233 7.90 18.32 32.31
N PRO A 234 8.46 19.54 32.27
CA PRO A 234 7.76 20.69 32.78
C PRO A 234 6.50 20.94 31.93
N LEU A 235 5.34 20.97 32.57
CA LEU A 235 4.09 21.41 31.93
C LEU A 235 4.19 22.93 31.73
N GLY A 236 4.20 23.36 30.46
CA GLY A 236 4.23 24.78 30.11
C GLY A 236 2.84 25.41 30.17
N GLU A 237 2.78 26.73 30.39
CA GLU A 237 1.52 27.48 30.49
C GLU A 237 0.80 27.70 29.14
N ALA A 238 1.47 27.45 28.02
CA ALA A 238 0.90 27.74 26.72
C ALA A 238 -0.32 26.85 26.41
N PRO A 239 -1.43 27.40 25.88
CA PRO A 239 -2.69 26.68 25.72
C PRO A 239 -2.59 25.45 24.81
N HIS A 240 -1.69 25.46 23.82
CA HIS A 240 -1.46 24.32 22.94
C HIS A 240 -0.83 23.10 23.64
N VAL A 241 -0.10 23.32 24.74
CA VAL A 241 0.49 22.26 25.58
C VAL A 241 -0.60 21.55 26.39
N LYS A 242 -1.66 22.27 26.77
CA LYS A 242 -2.84 21.73 27.48
C LYS A 242 -3.86 21.10 26.50
N ARG A 243 -4.19 21.79 25.39
CA ARG A 243 -5.20 21.35 24.40
C ARG A 243 -4.86 20.04 23.69
N ARG A 244 -3.59 19.85 23.29
CA ARG A 244 -3.18 18.69 22.46
C ARG A 244 -3.34 17.34 23.19
N PRO A 245 -2.87 17.18 24.44
CA PRO A 245 -3.15 15.99 25.23
C PRO A 245 -4.65 15.78 25.43
N LEU A 246 -5.43 16.82 25.76
CA LEU A 246 -6.87 16.67 25.97
C LEU A 246 -7.63 16.22 24.73
N SER A 247 -7.31 16.79 23.56
CA SER A 247 -7.88 16.35 22.28
C SER A 247 -7.50 14.89 21.99
N SER A 248 -6.29 14.48 22.37
CA SER A 248 -5.82 13.11 22.18
C SER A 248 -6.51 12.12 23.13
N ALA A 249 -6.76 12.53 24.38
CA ALA A 249 -7.53 11.77 25.36
C ALA A 249 -8.99 11.64 24.92
N ALA A 250 -9.58 12.72 24.39
CA ALA A 250 -10.93 12.70 23.84
C ALA A 250 -11.07 11.74 22.66
N GLU A 251 -10.02 11.57 21.86
CA GLU A 251 -10.01 10.65 20.73
C GLU A 251 -9.92 9.18 21.17
N GLY A 252 -9.00 8.83 22.10
CA GLY A 252 -8.65 7.43 22.38
C GLY A 252 -9.02 6.88 23.76
N CYS A 253 -9.26 7.74 24.75
CA CYS A 253 -9.56 7.34 26.13
C CYS A 253 -11.06 7.43 26.44
N ASP A 254 -11.46 6.81 27.56
CA ASP A 254 -12.79 6.99 28.14
C ASP A 254 -12.96 8.38 28.80
N LEU A 255 -14.19 8.70 29.15
CA LEU A 255 -14.58 9.97 29.76
C LEU A 255 -13.87 10.21 31.09
N GLN A 256 -13.69 9.17 31.91
CA GLN A 256 -13.04 9.30 33.21
C GLN A 256 -11.57 9.72 33.05
N ALA A 257 -10.84 9.07 32.15
CA ALA A 257 -9.46 9.43 31.85
C ALA A 257 -9.36 10.82 31.22
N LEU A 258 -10.30 11.21 30.36
CA LEU A 258 -10.38 12.56 29.79
C LEU A 258 -10.60 13.64 30.88
N GLN A 259 -11.52 13.41 31.81
CA GLN A 259 -11.79 14.31 32.93
C GLN A 259 -10.57 14.43 33.85
N HIS A 260 -9.96 13.29 34.20
CA HIS A 260 -8.74 13.30 35.02
C HIS A 260 -7.59 14.05 34.34
N MET A 261 -7.41 13.87 33.04
CA MET A 261 -6.41 14.62 32.26
C MET A 261 -6.72 16.13 32.23
N SER A 262 -8.00 16.49 32.20
CA SER A 262 -8.47 17.89 32.25
C SER A 262 -8.12 18.57 33.57
N GLU A 263 -8.28 17.86 34.68
CA GLU A 263 -7.89 18.33 36.02
C GLU A 263 -6.36 18.48 36.12
N LEU A 264 -5.61 17.45 35.69
CA LEU A 264 -4.14 17.43 35.74
C LEU A 264 -3.52 18.61 34.95
N LEU A 265 -4.13 18.95 33.81
CA LEU A 265 -3.65 20.02 32.93
C LEU A 265 -4.23 21.40 33.25
N GLN A 266 -5.08 21.52 34.28
CA GLN A 266 -5.75 22.77 34.66
C GLN A 266 -6.49 23.40 33.47
N ALA A 267 -7.33 22.61 32.80
CA ALA A 267 -7.99 22.99 31.55
C ALA A 267 -9.02 24.13 31.66
N SER A 268 -9.30 24.64 32.86
CA SER A 268 -10.20 25.78 33.11
C SER A 268 -9.78 27.06 32.38
N GLU A 269 -8.51 27.15 31.97
CA GLU A 269 -7.95 28.30 31.25
C GLU A 269 -8.13 28.22 29.73
N LEU A 270 -8.65 27.10 29.20
CA LEU A 270 -8.82 26.91 27.77
C LEU A 270 -9.94 27.78 27.19
N SER A 271 -9.72 28.27 25.97
CA SER A 271 -10.73 29.04 25.25
C SER A 271 -11.85 28.16 24.70
N ALA A 272 -12.98 28.76 24.33
CA ALA A 272 -14.06 28.06 23.62
C ALA A 272 -13.59 27.38 22.32
N GLN A 273 -12.59 27.97 21.63
CA GLN A 273 -12.01 27.40 20.42
C GLN A 273 -11.14 26.14 20.72
N ASP A 274 -10.48 26.11 21.87
CA ASP A 274 -9.74 24.94 22.32
C ASP A 274 -10.70 23.80 22.67
N TRP A 275 -11.78 24.11 23.39
CA TRP A 275 -12.84 23.14 23.67
C TRP A 275 -13.60 22.68 22.43
N GLN A 276 -13.73 23.51 21.39
CA GLN A 276 -14.21 23.09 20.08
C GLN A 276 -13.30 22.01 19.45
N SER A 277 -11.97 22.15 19.60
CA SER A 277 -11.01 21.13 19.14
C SER A 277 -11.13 19.82 19.93
N VAL A 278 -11.43 19.90 21.22
CA VAL A 278 -11.67 18.72 22.07
C VAL A 278 -12.98 18.05 21.68
N LEU A 279 -14.06 18.81 21.51
CA LEU A 279 -15.36 18.32 21.05
C LEU A 279 -15.26 17.61 19.70
N HIS A 280 -14.50 18.19 18.77
CA HIS A 280 -14.18 17.57 17.49
C HIS A 280 -13.55 16.17 17.63
N ALA A 281 -12.62 16.02 18.56
CA ALA A 281 -12.00 14.73 18.87
C ALA A 281 -12.98 13.76 19.56
N CYS A 282 -13.87 14.25 20.42
CA CYS A 282 -14.91 13.43 21.06
C CYS A 282 -15.85 12.81 20.02
N VAL A 283 -16.37 13.60 19.08
CA VAL A 283 -17.37 13.13 18.10
C VAL A 283 -16.75 12.16 17.08
N SER A 284 -15.47 12.33 16.77
CA SER A 284 -14.71 11.42 15.90
C SER A 284 -14.05 10.24 16.64
N SER A 285 -14.29 10.11 17.95
CA SER A 285 -13.79 9.01 18.76
C SER A 285 -14.49 7.69 18.44
N ARG A 286 -13.72 6.60 18.53
CA ARG A 286 -14.20 5.22 18.35
C ARG A 286 -14.66 4.55 19.64
N THR A 287 -14.50 5.21 20.79
CA THR A 287 -14.93 4.65 22.08
C THR A 287 -16.46 4.72 22.22
N ALA A 288 -17.04 3.82 23.01
CA ALA A 288 -18.50 3.71 23.14
C ALA A 288 -19.14 4.94 23.80
N ASP A 289 -18.41 5.62 24.67
CA ASP A 289 -18.80 6.79 25.47
C ASP A 289 -18.64 8.13 24.74
N TRP A 290 -18.39 8.12 23.43
CA TRP A 290 -18.20 9.33 22.62
C TRP A 290 -19.30 10.39 22.81
N ARG A 291 -20.56 9.97 23.02
CA ARG A 291 -21.71 10.88 23.27
C ARG A 291 -21.53 11.66 24.57
N GLU A 292 -21.13 10.95 25.62
CA GLU A 292 -20.94 11.50 26.95
C GLU A 292 -19.75 12.45 26.94
N LYS A 293 -18.64 12.06 26.27
CA LYS A 293 -17.49 12.92 26.02
C LYS A 293 -17.85 14.19 25.24
N ALA A 294 -18.68 14.07 24.21
CA ALA A 294 -19.11 15.21 23.41
C ALA A 294 -20.04 16.15 24.20
N ALA A 295 -20.99 15.60 24.96
CA ALA A 295 -21.86 16.38 25.84
C ALA A 295 -21.07 17.12 26.93
N TRP A 296 -20.11 16.44 27.55
CA TRP A 296 -19.22 17.03 28.54
C TRP A 296 -18.36 18.15 27.94
N ALA A 297 -17.70 17.92 26.79
CA ALA A 297 -16.90 18.94 26.13
C ALA A 297 -17.74 20.17 25.70
N LYS A 298 -19.00 19.95 25.32
CA LYS A 298 -19.96 21.03 25.04
C LYS A 298 -20.27 21.86 26.29
N ALA A 299 -20.46 21.20 27.44
CA ALA A 299 -20.69 21.88 28.72
C ALA A 299 -19.48 22.73 29.18
N GLN A 300 -18.26 22.38 28.77
CA GLN A 300 -17.05 23.17 29.03
C GLN A 300 -16.89 24.40 28.13
N GLY A 301 -17.80 24.61 27.15
CA GLY A 301 -17.75 25.73 26.22
C GLY A 301 -17.44 25.34 24.77
N GLY A 302 -17.35 24.06 24.44
CA GLY A 302 -17.34 23.58 23.05
C GLY A 302 -18.69 23.82 22.36
N GLY A 303 -18.70 24.13 21.05
CA GLY A 303 -19.93 24.31 20.28
C GLY A 303 -20.41 25.76 20.12
N VAL A 304 -19.62 26.76 20.51
CA VAL A 304 -19.94 28.19 20.29
C VAL A 304 -19.80 28.57 18.81
N ALA A 305 -18.95 27.88 18.05
CA ALA A 305 -18.83 27.99 16.60
C ALA A 305 -19.71 26.91 15.92
N LEU A 306 -21.00 27.20 15.74
CA LEU A 306 -22.01 26.27 15.20
C LEU A 306 -21.77 25.82 13.75
N PHE A 307 -20.74 26.35 13.09
CA PHE A 307 -20.31 25.95 11.74
C PHE A 307 -18.82 25.61 11.73
N ASP A 308 -18.50 24.31 11.75
CA ASP A 308 -17.14 23.81 11.55
C ASP A 308 -17.14 22.62 10.58
N ARG A 309 -16.69 22.88 9.34
CA ARG A 309 -16.55 21.86 8.29
C ARG A 309 -15.60 20.74 8.71
N SER A 310 -14.60 21.05 9.52
CA SER A 310 -13.57 20.10 9.98
C SER A 310 -14.21 18.96 10.77
N THR A 311 -15.27 19.25 11.52
CA THR A 311 -15.96 18.28 12.37
C THR A 311 -16.71 17.21 11.58
N TRP A 312 -17.44 17.62 10.55
CA TRP A 312 -18.11 16.68 9.64
C TRP A 312 -17.11 15.81 8.88
N PHE A 313 -16.04 16.44 8.37
CA PHE A 313 -15.00 15.72 7.63
C PHE A 313 -14.30 14.67 8.49
N ALA A 314 -13.92 14.99 9.72
CA ALA A 314 -13.22 14.03 10.57
C ALA A 314 -14.10 12.84 11.00
N VAL A 315 -15.40 13.06 11.18
CA VAL A 315 -16.36 11.98 11.38
C VAL A 315 -16.36 11.05 10.17
N ALA A 316 -16.46 11.62 8.95
CA ALA A 316 -16.42 10.84 7.71
C ALA A 316 -15.04 10.18 7.45
N ASP A 317 -13.95 10.79 7.93
CA ASP A 317 -12.59 10.29 7.74
C ASP A 317 -12.24 9.15 8.70
N LYS A 318 -12.62 9.29 9.97
CA LYS A 318 -12.21 8.39 11.05
C LYS A 318 -13.22 7.31 11.38
N LEU A 319 -14.48 7.41 10.99
CA LEU A 319 -15.49 6.39 11.31
C LEU A 319 -15.91 5.63 10.06
N ASP A 320 -16.59 4.50 10.28
CA ASP A 320 -17.02 3.59 9.23
C ASP A 320 -18.51 3.24 9.37
N GLY A 321 -19.19 3.13 8.23
CA GLY A 321 -20.56 2.64 8.11
C GLY A 321 -21.57 3.37 9.01
N PRO A 322 -22.42 2.65 9.76
CA PRO A 322 -23.56 3.26 10.47
C PRO A 322 -23.14 4.29 11.54
N ALA A 323 -21.90 4.23 12.04
CA ALA A 323 -21.40 5.17 13.03
C ALA A 323 -21.33 6.61 12.47
N VAL A 324 -20.99 6.78 11.18
CA VAL A 324 -20.91 8.11 10.53
C VAL A 324 -22.29 8.77 10.55
N LEU A 325 -23.31 8.08 10.07
CA LEU A 325 -24.69 8.60 10.04
C LEU A 325 -25.19 8.91 11.46
N GLU A 326 -24.91 8.04 12.43
CA GLU A 326 -25.24 8.27 13.84
C GLU A 326 -24.63 9.58 14.36
N ARG A 327 -23.35 9.87 14.03
CA ARG A 327 -22.69 11.12 14.39
C ARG A 327 -23.27 12.32 13.65
N PHE A 328 -23.59 12.19 12.36
CA PHE A 328 -24.19 13.27 11.57
C PHE A 328 -25.54 13.71 12.13
N VAL A 329 -26.41 12.74 12.43
CA VAL A 329 -27.71 13.00 13.07
C VAL A 329 -27.54 13.66 14.42
N TRP A 330 -26.59 13.18 15.24
CA TRP A 330 -26.30 13.79 16.53
C TRP A 330 -25.77 15.22 16.41
N LEU A 331 -24.84 15.48 15.49
CA LEU A 331 -24.30 16.82 15.24
C LEU A 331 -25.40 17.80 14.86
N LYS A 332 -26.29 17.40 13.94
CA LYS A 332 -27.46 18.20 13.55
C LYS A 332 -28.37 18.46 14.75
N ALA A 333 -28.72 17.43 15.52
CA ALA A 333 -29.54 17.57 16.72
C ALA A 333 -28.88 18.45 17.81
N ALA A 334 -27.54 18.44 17.88
CA ALA A 334 -26.76 19.25 18.80
C ALA A 334 -26.61 20.72 18.37
N GLY A 335 -27.17 21.11 17.22
CA GLY A 335 -27.20 22.48 16.70
C GLY A 335 -26.11 22.81 15.70
N PHE A 336 -25.28 21.85 15.27
CA PHE A 336 -24.29 22.08 14.22
C PHE A 336 -24.96 22.17 12.86
N GLY A 337 -24.69 23.23 12.11
CA GLY A 337 -25.19 23.39 10.75
C GLY A 337 -24.61 22.32 9.82
N PRO A 338 -25.41 21.75 8.91
CA PRO A 338 -24.92 20.78 7.93
C PRO A 338 -23.87 21.41 7.00
N PRO A 339 -22.95 20.61 6.43
CA PRO A 339 -21.81 21.14 5.70
C PRO A 339 -22.18 21.45 4.23
N LEU A 340 -23.14 22.37 4.02
CA LEU A 340 -23.79 22.67 2.73
C LEU A 340 -22.84 23.12 1.59
N GLY A 341 -21.58 23.45 1.86
CA GLY A 341 -20.59 23.80 0.84
C GLY A 341 -19.36 22.89 0.84
N ASP A 342 -19.37 21.82 1.63
CA ASP A 342 -18.19 21.00 1.84
C ASP A 342 -18.15 19.80 0.89
N ARG A 343 -17.46 19.99 -0.22
CA ARG A 343 -17.15 18.90 -1.15
C ARG A 343 -16.27 17.81 -0.53
N TRP A 344 -15.51 18.12 0.53
CA TRP A 344 -14.53 17.18 1.09
C TRP A 344 -15.20 16.11 1.94
N THR A 345 -16.18 16.46 2.78
CA THR A 345 -16.96 15.46 3.52
C THR A 345 -17.69 14.53 2.55
N LEU A 346 -18.38 15.08 1.53
CA LEU A 346 -19.06 14.25 0.51
C LEU A 346 -18.08 13.31 -0.21
N ARG A 347 -16.95 13.85 -0.70
CA ARG A 347 -15.92 13.06 -1.36
C ARG A 347 -15.35 11.99 -0.43
N ARG A 348 -15.11 12.31 0.84
CA ARG A 348 -14.55 11.36 1.80
C ARG A 348 -15.52 10.22 2.12
N SER A 349 -16.80 10.52 2.33
CA SER A 349 -17.84 9.49 2.49
C SER A 349 -17.95 8.60 1.25
N ALA A 350 -17.83 9.18 0.04
CA ALA A 350 -17.81 8.42 -1.20
C ALA A 350 -16.55 7.54 -1.36
N GLU A 351 -15.36 8.04 -1.00
CA GLU A 351 -14.11 7.27 -0.95
C GLU A 351 -14.22 6.04 -0.04
N ARG A 352 -14.91 6.18 1.10
CA ARG A 352 -15.16 5.08 2.05
C ARG A 352 -16.32 4.16 1.66
N GLY A 353 -17.07 4.49 0.61
CA GLY A 353 -18.22 3.70 0.17
C GLY A 353 -19.47 3.85 1.03
N ASP A 354 -19.55 4.90 1.85
CA ASP A 354 -20.68 5.13 2.75
C ASP A 354 -21.87 5.79 2.02
N ALA A 355 -22.65 4.96 1.34
CA ALA A 355 -23.83 5.40 0.59
C ALA A 355 -24.88 6.07 1.47
N ALA A 356 -24.99 5.67 2.75
CA ALA A 356 -25.95 6.25 3.68
C ALA A 356 -25.56 7.68 4.09
N ALA A 357 -24.28 7.90 4.39
CA ALA A 357 -23.77 9.24 4.66
C ALA A 357 -23.88 10.15 3.42
N VAL A 358 -23.56 9.64 2.23
CA VAL A 358 -23.71 10.39 0.97
C VAL A 358 -25.17 10.78 0.72
N ALA A 359 -26.11 9.83 0.87
CA ALA A 359 -27.54 10.11 0.71
C ALA A 359 -28.03 11.17 1.69
N TRP A 360 -27.61 11.08 2.95
CA TRP A 360 -27.93 12.06 3.98
C TRP A 360 -27.39 13.45 3.63
N LEU A 361 -26.13 13.57 3.22
CA LEU A 361 -25.52 14.85 2.84
C LEU A 361 -26.23 15.52 1.66
N LEU A 362 -26.65 14.75 0.65
CA LEU A 362 -27.42 15.28 -0.48
C LEU A 362 -28.81 15.74 -0.06
N ALA A 363 -29.48 14.99 0.82
CA ALA A 363 -30.79 15.37 1.37
C ALA A 363 -30.73 16.64 2.23
N GLU A 364 -29.61 16.90 2.90
CA GLU A 364 -29.37 18.15 3.65
C GLU A 364 -29.10 19.35 2.73
N GLY A 365 -28.86 19.15 1.43
CA GLY A 365 -28.72 20.23 0.44
C GLY A 365 -27.28 20.53 0.02
N VAL A 366 -26.35 19.58 0.14
CA VAL A 366 -25.03 19.70 -0.51
C VAL A 366 -25.22 19.83 -2.04
N PRO A 367 -24.61 20.83 -2.71
CA PRO A 367 -24.80 21.08 -4.13
C PRO A 367 -24.50 19.87 -5.01
N LEU A 368 -25.42 19.53 -5.92
CA LEU A 368 -25.25 18.41 -6.84
C LEU A 368 -23.99 18.55 -7.72
N SER A 369 -23.55 19.78 -8.00
CA SER A 369 -22.37 20.09 -8.80
C SER A 369 -21.05 19.56 -8.20
N VAL A 370 -20.97 19.36 -6.88
CA VAL A 370 -19.77 18.76 -6.25
C VAL A 370 -19.79 17.23 -6.30
N GLY A 371 -20.88 16.61 -6.76
CA GLY A 371 -21.06 15.17 -6.84
C GLY A 371 -20.14 14.47 -7.85
N SER A 372 -19.67 15.16 -8.89
CA SER A 372 -18.78 14.58 -9.91
C SER A 372 -17.48 14.04 -9.30
N GLY A 373 -16.83 14.82 -8.42
CA GLY A 373 -15.60 14.38 -7.74
C GLY A 373 -15.84 13.22 -6.76
N ALA A 374 -17.02 13.16 -6.13
CA ALA A 374 -17.43 12.05 -5.27
C ALA A 374 -17.72 10.77 -6.09
N ALA A 375 -18.29 10.91 -7.28
CA ALA A 375 -18.52 9.79 -8.18
C ALA A 375 -17.21 9.19 -8.71
N THR A 376 -16.22 10.01 -9.07
CA THR A 376 -14.92 9.50 -9.54
C THR A 376 -14.24 8.62 -8.49
N VAL A 377 -14.18 9.08 -7.24
CA VAL A 377 -13.59 8.29 -6.15
C VAL A 377 -14.41 7.05 -5.79
N ALA A 378 -15.73 7.12 -5.89
CA ALA A 378 -16.61 5.96 -5.71
C ALA A 378 -16.39 4.92 -6.82
N ALA A 379 -16.22 5.35 -8.07
CA ALA A 379 -15.92 4.47 -9.20
C ALA A 379 -14.54 3.81 -9.05
N THR A 380 -13.51 4.57 -8.67
CA THR A 380 -12.18 4.03 -8.36
C THR A 380 -12.20 3.04 -7.19
N GLY A 381 -13.08 3.25 -6.20
CA GLY A 381 -13.24 2.34 -5.05
C GLY A 381 -14.20 1.16 -5.28
N GLY A 382 -14.89 1.11 -6.43
CA GLY A 382 -15.86 0.07 -6.75
C GLY A 382 -17.20 0.21 -6.00
N HIS A 383 -17.51 1.38 -5.47
CA HIS A 383 -18.65 1.61 -4.57
C HIS A 383 -19.95 1.89 -5.34
N ILE A 384 -20.55 0.84 -5.90
CA ILE A 384 -21.79 0.93 -6.72
C ILE A 384 -22.92 1.63 -5.96
N GLY A 385 -23.11 1.33 -4.67
CA GLY A 385 -24.18 1.94 -3.87
C GLY A 385 -24.06 3.47 -3.78
N VAL A 386 -22.84 4.01 -3.69
CA VAL A 386 -22.61 5.46 -3.72
C VAL A 386 -22.94 6.04 -5.09
N LEU A 387 -22.51 5.37 -6.18
CA LEU A 387 -22.80 5.82 -7.54
C LEU A 387 -24.31 5.83 -7.84
N GLN A 388 -25.05 4.84 -7.36
CA GLN A 388 -26.51 4.78 -7.47
C GLN A 388 -27.18 5.96 -6.76
N VAL A 389 -26.75 6.27 -5.54
CA VAL A 389 -27.26 7.43 -4.79
C VAL A 389 -26.98 8.74 -5.53
N LEU A 390 -25.76 8.94 -6.02
CA LEU A 390 -25.39 10.15 -6.76
C LEU A 390 -26.17 10.29 -8.07
N HIS A 391 -26.36 9.17 -8.79
CA HIS A 391 -27.15 9.14 -10.02
C HIS A 391 -28.63 9.46 -9.77
N GLN A 392 -29.23 8.85 -8.73
CA GLN A 392 -30.62 9.10 -8.34
C GLN A 392 -30.85 10.52 -7.86
N ALA A 393 -29.87 11.14 -7.20
CA ALA A 393 -29.92 12.54 -6.77
C ALA A 393 -29.80 13.53 -7.93
N GLY A 394 -29.53 13.07 -9.16
CA GLY A 394 -29.36 13.94 -10.32
C GLY A 394 -28.02 14.67 -10.37
N CYS A 395 -26.97 14.13 -9.74
CA CYS A 395 -25.63 14.68 -9.90
C CYS A 395 -25.18 14.61 -11.37
N PRO A 396 -24.48 15.63 -11.90
CA PRO A 396 -23.90 15.58 -13.23
C PRO A 396 -22.73 14.59 -13.23
N LEU A 397 -22.98 13.39 -13.76
CA LEU A 397 -22.01 12.31 -13.86
C LEU A 397 -21.51 12.22 -15.30
N GLU A 398 -20.19 12.08 -15.46
CA GLU A 398 -19.53 11.86 -16.76
C GLU A 398 -19.21 10.37 -16.93
N PRO A 399 -20.05 9.58 -17.65
CA PRO A 399 -19.96 8.12 -17.62
C PRO A 399 -18.64 7.56 -18.14
N ARG A 400 -18.01 8.27 -19.10
CA ARG A 400 -16.73 7.87 -19.70
C ARG A 400 -15.58 7.96 -18.69
N ASP A 401 -15.52 9.05 -17.92
CA ASP A 401 -14.50 9.25 -16.90
C ASP A 401 -14.69 8.29 -15.72
N LEU A 402 -15.93 8.05 -15.31
CA LEU A 402 -16.25 7.06 -14.27
C LEU A 402 -15.89 5.64 -14.70
N THR A 403 -16.17 5.28 -15.96
CA THR A 403 -15.82 3.96 -16.51
C THR A 403 -14.31 3.77 -16.54
N ARG A 404 -13.55 4.77 -17.01
CA ARG A 404 -12.08 4.71 -17.00
C ARG A 404 -11.52 4.51 -15.59
N ALA A 405 -12.05 5.23 -14.60
CA ALA A 405 -11.65 5.10 -13.20
C ALA A 405 -11.92 3.69 -12.64
N ALA A 406 -13.12 3.16 -12.87
CA ALA A 406 -13.49 1.81 -12.43
C ALA A 406 -12.67 0.72 -13.15
N VAL A 407 -12.38 0.91 -14.44
CA VAL A 407 -11.55 -0.02 -15.23
C VAL A 407 -10.10 -0.04 -14.75
N ALA A 408 -9.50 1.14 -14.52
CA ALA A 408 -8.14 1.24 -14.02
C ALA A 408 -7.99 0.58 -12.63
N ALA A 409 -9.05 0.61 -11.81
CA ALA A 409 -9.10 -0.05 -10.50
C ALA A 409 -9.52 -1.54 -10.56
N GLY A 410 -9.96 -2.04 -11.73
CA GLY A 410 -10.32 -3.46 -11.92
C GLY A 410 -11.72 -3.85 -11.42
N HIS A 411 -12.63 -2.89 -11.23
CA HIS A 411 -13.97 -3.13 -10.68
C HIS A 411 -15.01 -3.48 -11.75
N LEU A 412 -14.99 -4.74 -12.23
CA LEU A 412 -15.93 -5.24 -13.25
C LEU A 412 -17.41 -4.97 -12.92
N PRO A 413 -17.93 -5.25 -11.70
CA PRO A 413 -19.33 -4.98 -11.40
C PRO A 413 -19.72 -3.51 -11.55
N THR A 414 -18.81 -2.58 -11.22
CA THR A 414 -19.02 -1.15 -11.38
C THR A 414 -19.08 -0.75 -12.84
N VAL A 415 -18.21 -1.33 -13.67
CA VAL A 415 -18.20 -1.09 -15.14
C VAL A 415 -19.46 -1.64 -15.78
N GLN A 416 -19.93 -2.82 -15.36
CA GLN A 416 -21.20 -3.39 -15.83
C GLN A 416 -22.38 -2.49 -15.47
N TRP A 417 -22.46 -2.02 -14.22
CA TRP A 417 -23.51 -1.08 -13.80
C TRP A 417 -23.46 0.23 -14.59
N LEU A 418 -22.27 0.80 -14.82
CA LEU A 418 -22.12 2.02 -15.64
C LEU A 418 -22.60 1.80 -17.08
N HIS A 419 -22.29 0.64 -17.66
CA HIS A 419 -22.76 0.28 -18.99
C HIS A 419 -24.29 0.08 -19.04
N GLU A 420 -24.89 -0.52 -18.01
CA GLU A 420 -26.33 -0.68 -17.89
C GLU A 420 -27.05 0.66 -17.71
N ALA A 421 -26.50 1.55 -16.89
CA ALA A 421 -27.13 2.84 -16.56
C ALA A 421 -26.98 3.89 -17.68
N PHE A 422 -25.86 3.90 -18.41
CA PHE A 422 -25.53 4.94 -19.40
C PHE A 422 -25.34 4.40 -20.83
N GLY A 423 -25.52 3.10 -21.05
CA GLY A 423 -25.44 2.46 -22.36
C GLY A 423 -24.02 2.36 -22.93
N ALA A 424 -23.94 2.23 -24.26
CA ALA A 424 -22.66 2.09 -24.97
C ALA A 424 -21.77 3.33 -24.88
N GLU A 425 -22.34 4.51 -24.58
CA GLU A 425 -21.57 5.75 -24.43
C GLU A 425 -20.53 5.66 -23.31
N ALA A 426 -20.81 4.90 -22.24
CA ALA A 426 -19.87 4.70 -21.13
C ALA A 426 -18.54 4.08 -21.57
N LEU A 427 -18.54 3.30 -22.65
CA LEU A 427 -17.37 2.60 -23.18
C LEU A 427 -16.61 3.40 -24.26
N LEU A 428 -17.12 4.55 -24.68
CA LEU A 428 -16.47 5.40 -25.68
C LEU A 428 -15.22 6.08 -25.11
N PRO A 429 -14.24 6.43 -25.96
CA PRO A 429 -13.12 7.24 -25.54
C PRO A 429 -13.58 8.60 -24.96
N PRO A 430 -12.84 9.15 -23.99
CA PRO A 430 -13.19 10.43 -23.38
C PRO A 430 -13.21 11.52 -24.45
N ALA A 431 -14.08 12.51 -24.27
CA ALA A 431 -14.12 13.66 -25.16
C ALA A 431 -12.76 14.38 -25.14
N PRO A 432 -12.26 14.90 -26.27
CA PRO A 432 -11.02 15.67 -26.29
C PRO A 432 -11.16 16.88 -25.36
N ARG A 433 -10.26 16.99 -24.37
CA ARG A 433 -10.16 18.17 -23.52
C ARG A 433 -9.51 19.33 -24.29
N PRO A 434 -9.82 20.60 -23.96
CA PRO A 434 -9.20 21.75 -24.61
C PRO A 434 -7.66 21.71 -24.50
N ALA A 435 -7.00 22.33 -25.50
CA ALA A 435 -5.66 22.05 -26.01
C ALA A 435 -4.43 22.28 -25.09
N ASP A 436 -4.61 22.52 -23.79
CA ASP A 436 -3.51 22.81 -22.86
C ASP A 436 -3.04 21.57 -22.06
N ASP A 437 -3.77 20.46 -22.12
CA ASP A 437 -3.29 19.17 -21.62
C ASP A 437 -2.61 18.42 -22.78
N GLU A 438 -1.31 18.12 -22.64
CA GLU A 438 -0.62 17.15 -23.52
C GLU A 438 -1.53 15.92 -23.73
N PRO A 439 -1.53 15.28 -24.91
CA PRO A 439 -2.31 14.08 -25.13
C PRO A 439 -1.86 13.02 -24.13
N SER A 440 -2.55 12.95 -22.98
CA SER A 440 -2.44 11.82 -22.07
C SER A 440 -2.68 10.62 -22.96
N SER A 441 -1.66 9.78 -23.11
CA SER A 441 -1.67 8.55 -23.89
C SER A 441 -3.10 8.01 -23.92
N SER A 442 -3.70 7.93 -25.11
CA SER A 442 -5.10 7.51 -25.29
C SER A 442 -5.25 6.01 -25.04
N GLU A 443 -4.87 5.59 -23.83
CA GLU A 443 -4.91 4.24 -23.32
C GLU A 443 -6.35 3.75 -23.44
N GLY A 444 -6.51 2.66 -24.18
CA GLY A 444 -7.80 2.01 -24.35
C GLY A 444 -8.27 1.41 -23.04
N LEU A 445 -9.57 1.17 -22.92
CA LEU A 445 -10.14 0.53 -21.72
C LEU A 445 -9.50 -0.85 -21.48
N CYS A 446 -9.21 -1.63 -22.53
CA CYS A 446 -8.51 -2.91 -22.40
C CYS A 446 -7.07 -2.76 -21.89
N ASP A 447 -6.37 -1.70 -22.28
CA ASP A 447 -5.01 -1.43 -21.78
C ASP A 447 -5.05 -1.10 -20.28
N LEU A 448 -6.01 -0.27 -19.86
CA LEU A 448 -6.23 0.05 -18.44
C LEU A 448 -6.66 -1.19 -17.62
N ALA A 449 -7.52 -2.04 -18.19
CA ALA A 449 -7.90 -3.30 -17.56
C ALA A 449 -6.69 -4.22 -17.36
N ALA A 450 -5.76 -4.26 -18.32
CA ALA A 450 -4.50 -4.98 -18.16
C ALA A 450 -3.65 -4.42 -17.01
N ARG A 451 -3.67 -3.10 -16.77
CA ARG A 451 -2.98 -2.45 -15.63
C ARG A 451 -3.57 -2.87 -14.28
N SER A 452 -4.88 -3.05 -14.21
CA SER A 452 -5.54 -3.57 -13.02
C SER A 452 -5.23 -5.04 -12.74
N GLY A 453 -4.81 -5.79 -13.78
CA GLY A 453 -4.58 -7.24 -13.73
C GLY A 453 -5.86 -8.09 -13.70
N SER A 454 -7.04 -7.48 -13.86
CA SER A 454 -8.34 -8.16 -13.86
C SER A 454 -8.63 -8.84 -15.20
N VAL A 455 -8.32 -10.15 -15.27
CA VAL A 455 -8.51 -11.00 -16.46
C VAL A 455 -9.99 -11.06 -16.87
N GLU A 456 -10.90 -11.13 -15.90
CA GLU A 456 -12.34 -11.15 -16.14
C GLU A 456 -12.82 -9.84 -16.77
N LEU A 457 -12.34 -8.69 -16.28
CA LEU A 457 -12.67 -7.38 -16.84
C LEU A 457 -12.12 -7.24 -18.26
N MET A 458 -10.88 -7.68 -18.51
CA MET A 458 -10.29 -7.72 -19.84
C MET A 458 -11.17 -8.53 -20.80
N ALA A 459 -11.54 -9.77 -20.43
CA ALA A 459 -12.38 -10.63 -21.24
C ALA A 459 -13.76 -10.01 -21.52
N TRP A 460 -14.38 -9.40 -20.51
CA TRP A 460 -15.66 -8.73 -20.65
C TRP A 460 -15.58 -7.53 -21.60
N LEU A 461 -14.58 -6.65 -21.45
CA LEU A 461 -14.38 -5.49 -22.34
C LEU A 461 -14.13 -5.92 -23.78
N ARG A 462 -13.37 -7.01 -24.00
CA ARG A 462 -13.16 -7.56 -25.34
C ARG A 462 -14.46 -8.05 -25.97
N ALA A 463 -15.35 -8.67 -25.18
CA ALA A 463 -16.69 -9.07 -25.65
C ALA A 463 -17.58 -7.87 -26.00
N GLN A 464 -17.37 -6.71 -25.36
CA GLN A 464 -18.03 -5.44 -25.71
C GLN A 464 -17.39 -4.70 -26.90
N GLY A 465 -16.39 -5.30 -27.58
CA GLY A 465 -15.74 -4.72 -28.75
C GLY A 465 -14.57 -3.79 -28.44
N CYS A 466 -14.13 -3.67 -27.18
CA CYS A 466 -12.92 -2.92 -26.85
C CYS A 466 -11.66 -3.71 -27.24
N GLU A 467 -10.75 -3.09 -27.98
CA GLU A 467 -9.52 -3.73 -28.44
C GLU A 467 -8.33 -3.39 -27.53
N ALA A 468 -7.45 -4.38 -27.30
CA ALA A 468 -6.18 -4.18 -26.62
C ALA A 468 -5.11 -3.73 -27.62
N ARG A 469 -4.28 -2.77 -27.22
CA ARG A 469 -3.15 -2.28 -28.03
C ARG A 469 -1.82 -2.78 -27.48
N GLU A 470 -0.72 -2.46 -28.16
CA GLU A 470 0.64 -2.79 -27.71
C GLU A 470 0.93 -2.28 -26.28
N SER A 471 0.34 -1.14 -25.89
CA SER A 471 0.40 -0.57 -24.52
C SER A 471 -0.13 -1.52 -23.44
N ALA A 472 -1.06 -2.43 -23.77
CA ALA A 472 -1.58 -3.42 -22.84
C ALA A 472 -0.47 -4.32 -22.27
N TRP A 473 0.60 -4.57 -23.02
CA TRP A 473 1.74 -5.36 -22.55
C TRP A 473 2.52 -4.67 -21.44
N ARG A 474 2.77 -3.35 -21.55
CA ARG A 474 3.42 -2.58 -20.46
C ARG A 474 2.54 -2.55 -19.23
N ASN A 475 1.24 -2.31 -19.41
CA ASN A 475 0.26 -2.28 -18.33
C ASN A 475 0.09 -3.64 -17.64
N GLY A 476 0.04 -4.72 -18.40
CA GLY A 476 0.01 -6.08 -17.87
C GLY A 476 1.27 -6.41 -17.07
N ALA A 477 2.45 -5.99 -17.55
CA ALA A 477 3.70 -6.16 -16.82
C ALA A 477 3.75 -5.33 -15.53
N GLU A 478 3.23 -4.10 -15.55
CA GLU A 478 3.09 -3.25 -14.35
C GLU A 478 2.16 -3.87 -13.29
N SER A 479 1.07 -4.50 -13.72
CA SER A 479 0.17 -5.24 -12.82
C SER A 479 0.83 -6.46 -12.19
N GLY A 480 1.83 -7.05 -12.88
CA GLY A 480 2.46 -8.31 -12.51
C GLY A 480 1.57 -9.55 -12.68
N CYS A 481 0.39 -9.44 -13.29
CA CYS A 481 -0.53 -10.57 -13.47
C CYS A 481 -0.11 -11.44 -14.68
N GLU A 482 0.40 -12.65 -14.42
CA GLU A 482 0.80 -13.58 -15.47
C GLU A 482 -0.40 -14.00 -16.34
N ALA A 483 -1.57 -14.21 -15.74
CA ALA A 483 -2.78 -14.56 -16.47
C ALA A 483 -3.19 -13.48 -17.47
N ALA A 484 -3.07 -12.19 -17.11
CA ALA A 484 -3.33 -11.08 -18.02
C ALA A 484 -2.36 -11.06 -19.20
N LEU A 485 -1.05 -11.25 -18.96
CA LEU A 485 -0.04 -11.34 -20.03
C LEU A 485 -0.29 -12.53 -20.97
N ARG A 486 -0.63 -13.70 -20.42
CA ARG A 486 -0.97 -14.89 -21.20
C ARG A 486 -2.27 -14.70 -22.00
N LEU A 487 -3.22 -13.91 -21.50
CA LEU A 487 -4.43 -13.55 -22.22
C LEU A 487 -4.13 -12.64 -23.43
N LEU A 488 -3.21 -11.67 -23.27
CA LEU A 488 -2.74 -10.83 -24.38
C LEU A 488 -2.06 -11.65 -25.49
N GLU A 489 -1.28 -12.68 -25.10
CA GLU A 489 -0.70 -13.65 -26.05
C GLU A 489 -1.81 -14.40 -26.80
N GLN A 490 -2.83 -14.88 -26.08
CA GLN A 490 -3.96 -15.60 -26.68
C GLN A 490 -4.75 -14.73 -27.67
N TRP A 491 -4.87 -13.43 -27.38
CA TRP A 491 -5.48 -12.45 -28.27
C TRP A 491 -4.59 -12.01 -29.42
N GLN A 492 -3.34 -12.48 -29.47
CA GLN A 492 -2.34 -12.15 -30.49
C GLN A 492 -2.10 -10.64 -30.60
N VAL A 493 -2.11 -9.94 -29.46
CA VAL A 493 -1.80 -8.51 -29.42
C VAL A 493 -0.34 -8.30 -29.84
N PRO A 494 -0.03 -7.39 -30.79
CA PRO A 494 1.32 -7.12 -31.23
C PRO A 494 2.27 -6.86 -30.06
N LYS A 495 3.41 -7.56 -30.04
CA LYS A 495 4.40 -7.46 -28.97
C LYS A 495 5.27 -6.23 -29.17
N PRO A 496 5.49 -5.41 -28.13
CA PRO A 496 6.39 -4.28 -28.23
C PRO A 496 7.83 -4.71 -28.43
N THR A 497 8.57 -3.91 -29.21
CA THR A 497 10.01 -4.10 -29.43
C THR A 497 10.88 -3.14 -28.61
N ASP A 498 10.27 -2.27 -27.79
CA ASP A 498 10.96 -1.21 -27.05
C ASP A 498 11.57 -1.68 -25.71
N GLY A 499 11.29 -2.91 -25.28
CA GLY A 499 11.72 -3.42 -23.97
C GLY A 499 10.92 -2.85 -22.78
N GLY A 500 9.88 -2.04 -23.03
CA GLY A 500 9.06 -1.38 -22.03
C GLY A 500 8.45 -2.33 -20.98
N PRO A 501 7.90 -3.51 -21.36
CA PRO A 501 7.38 -4.46 -20.39
C PRO A 501 8.46 -4.97 -19.41
N TYR A 502 9.68 -5.23 -19.88
CA TYR A 502 10.79 -5.61 -19.00
C TYR A 502 11.19 -4.48 -18.07
N PHE A 503 11.22 -3.23 -18.55
CA PHE A 503 11.52 -2.08 -17.71
C PHE A 503 10.53 -1.97 -16.55
N GLN A 504 9.23 -2.10 -16.83
CA GLN A 504 8.19 -2.05 -15.78
C GLN A 504 8.38 -3.14 -14.73
N ALA A 505 8.60 -4.39 -15.16
CA ALA A 505 8.82 -5.51 -14.24
C ALA A 505 10.15 -5.40 -13.47
N ALA A 506 11.21 -4.90 -14.11
CA ALA A 506 12.52 -4.71 -13.48
C ALA A 506 12.46 -3.62 -12.42
N ARG A 507 11.91 -2.44 -12.75
CA ARG A 507 11.66 -1.33 -11.81
C ARG A 507 10.81 -1.78 -10.62
N ALA A 508 9.82 -2.63 -10.89
CA ALA A 508 8.94 -3.20 -9.88
C ALA A 508 9.62 -4.19 -8.92
N GLY A 509 10.81 -4.72 -9.25
CA GLY A 509 11.41 -5.83 -8.53
C GLY A 509 10.63 -7.15 -8.69
N ASP A 510 9.94 -7.34 -9.81
CA ASP A 510 9.07 -8.49 -10.06
C ASP A 510 9.78 -9.53 -10.94
N LEU A 511 10.63 -10.34 -10.30
CA LEU A 511 11.46 -11.34 -10.98
C LEU A 511 10.62 -12.43 -11.66
N ARG A 512 9.45 -12.72 -11.08
CA ARG A 512 8.49 -13.65 -11.68
C ARG A 512 7.93 -13.10 -12.99
N THR A 513 7.48 -11.85 -13.02
CA THR A 513 6.98 -11.23 -14.25
C THR A 513 8.09 -11.10 -15.30
N LEU A 514 9.34 -10.80 -14.91
CA LEU A 514 10.49 -10.85 -15.83
C LEU A 514 10.65 -12.24 -16.48
N GLY A 515 10.52 -13.32 -15.69
CA GLY A 515 10.50 -14.69 -16.20
C GLY A 515 9.37 -14.95 -17.20
N VAL A 516 8.15 -14.53 -16.88
CA VAL A 516 6.99 -14.67 -17.77
C VAL A 516 7.21 -13.94 -19.11
N LEU A 517 7.73 -12.71 -19.08
CA LEU A 517 8.00 -11.94 -20.31
C LEU A 517 9.03 -12.62 -21.20
N ARG A 518 10.06 -13.24 -20.59
CA ARG A 518 11.05 -14.05 -21.31
C ARG A 518 10.43 -15.30 -21.92
N ASP A 519 9.60 -16.00 -21.17
CA ASP A 519 8.93 -17.21 -21.65
C ASP A 519 7.91 -16.90 -22.76
N LEU A 520 7.38 -15.68 -22.82
CA LEU A 520 6.57 -15.16 -23.92
C LEU A 520 7.42 -14.69 -25.13
N GLY A 521 8.75 -14.73 -25.05
CA GLY A 521 9.63 -14.32 -26.15
C GLY A 521 9.62 -12.82 -26.41
N MET A 522 9.41 -11.98 -25.39
CA MET A 522 9.48 -10.52 -25.52
C MET A 522 10.91 -10.05 -25.80
N HIS A 523 11.04 -8.99 -26.59
CA HIS A 523 12.33 -8.37 -26.90
C HIS A 523 12.80 -7.47 -25.76
N PHE A 524 14.11 -7.48 -25.46
CA PHE A 524 14.72 -6.59 -24.47
C PHE A 524 14.84 -5.13 -24.93
N GLY A 525 14.58 -4.85 -26.20
CA GLY A 525 14.70 -3.52 -26.78
C GLY A 525 14.89 -3.59 -28.30
N PRO A 526 15.02 -2.43 -28.96
CA PRO A 526 15.23 -2.38 -30.39
C PRO A 526 16.55 -3.07 -30.77
N GLN A 527 16.65 -3.62 -31.98
CA GLN A 527 17.87 -4.34 -32.40
C GLN A 527 19.14 -3.46 -32.43
N ARG A 528 18.97 -2.12 -32.51
CA ARG A 528 20.06 -1.14 -32.46
C ARG A 528 19.67 0.03 -31.54
N PRO A 529 19.69 -0.15 -30.22
CA PRO A 529 19.40 0.94 -29.29
C PRO A 529 20.54 1.97 -29.35
N ARG A 530 20.22 3.26 -29.15
CA ARG A 530 21.25 4.20 -28.72
C ARG A 530 21.69 3.79 -27.30
N PRO A 531 22.98 3.91 -26.93
CA PRO A 531 23.48 3.51 -25.61
C PRO A 531 22.61 4.02 -24.44
N ARG A 532 22.28 5.32 -24.45
CA ARG A 532 21.39 6.01 -23.47
C ARG A 532 19.93 5.57 -23.47
N GLN A 533 19.51 4.77 -24.46
CA GLN A 533 18.15 4.27 -24.60
C GLN A 533 18.07 2.75 -24.40
N SER A 534 19.13 2.12 -23.87
CA SER A 534 19.09 0.70 -23.56
C SER A 534 18.23 0.44 -22.31
N LEU A 535 17.46 -0.64 -22.33
CA LEU A 535 16.70 -1.15 -21.18
C LEU A 535 17.57 -1.24 -19.92
N PHE A 536 18.82 -1.68 -20.08
CA PHE A 536 19.74 -1.88 -18.96
C PHE A 536 20.11 -0.57 -18.26
N CYS A 537 20.38 0.51 -19.01
CA CYS A 537 20.64 1.83 -18.42
C CYS A 537 19.41 2.40 -17.72
N TYR A 538 18.22 2.25 -18.31
CA TYR A 538 16.97 2.68 -17.65
C TYR A 538 16.71 1.89 -16.37
N ALA A 539 16.89 0.56 -16.41
CA ALA A 539 16.76 -0.26 -15.22
C ALA A 539 17.79 0.14 -14.15
N ALA A 540 19.03 0.49 -14.51
CA ALA A 540 20.04 0.89 -13.52
C ALA A 540 19.71 2.18 -12.76
N LEU A 541 18.86 3.06 -13.32
CA LEU A 541 18.40 4.27 -12.65
C LEU A 541 17.41 4.00 -11.52
N GLU A 542 16.52 3.02 -11.68
CA GLU A 542 15.31 2.88 -10.83
C GLU A 542 15.07 1.46 -10.29
N ALA A 543 15.71 0.43 -10.86
CA ALA A 543 15.45 -0.96 -10.49
C ALA A 543 16.35 -1.44 -9.35
N PRO A 544 15.84 -2.34 -8.48
CA PRO A 544 16.67 -2.98 -7.47
C PRO A 544 17.77 -3.83 -8.12
N LEU A 545 18.88 -4.01 -7.40
CA LEU A 545 20.05 -4.75 -7.89
C LEU A 545 19.71 -6.16 -8.38
N ALA A 546 18.80 -6.86 -7.69
CA ALA A 546 18.37 -8.20 -8.08
C ALA A 546 17.75 -8.24 -9.49
N SER A 547 17.04 -7.20 -9.91
CA SER A 547 16.50 -7.08 -11.26
C SER A 547 17.60 -6.87 -12.30
N LEU A 548 18.65 -6.09 -11.97
CA LEU A 548 19.82 -5.91 -12.85
C LEU A 548 20.60 -7.21 -13.03
N GLN A 549 20.82 -7.95 -11.94
CA GLN A 549 21.44 -9.27 -11.96
C GLN A 549 20.62 -10.26 -12.79
N TRP A 550 19.29 -10.22 -12.65
CA TRP A 550 18.40 -11.03 -13.46
C TRP A 550 18.51 -10.70 -14.95
N LEU A 551 18.50 -9.41 -15.32
CA LEU A 551 18.63 -8.97 -16.72
C LEU A 551 19.98 -9.38 -17.31
N GLU A 552 21.06 -9.32 -16.52
CA GLU A 552 22.40 -9.78 -16.92
C GLU A 552 22.41 -11.28 -17.21
N ALA A 553 21.85 -12.08 -16.30
CA ALA A 553 21.76 -13.53 -16.43
C ALA A 553 20.83 -13.96 -17.57
N ALA A 554 19.79 -13.19 -17.86
CA ALA A 554 18.87 -13.41 -18.97
C ALA A 554 19.46 -13.01 -20.34
N GLY A 555 20.68 -12.46 -20.37
CA GLY A 555 21.36 -12.08 -21.61
C GLY A 555 20.89 -10.75 -22.21
N CYS A 556 20.32 -9.85 -21.41
CA CYS A 556 19.96 -8.52 -21.87
C CYS A 556 21.21 -7.79 -22.41
N PRO A 557 21.19 -7.24 -23.64
CA PRO A 557 22.35 -6.56 -24.22
C PRO A 557 22.83 -5.39 -23.35
N ILE A 558 24.14 -5.37 -23.07
CA ILE A 558 24.82 -4.24 -22.44
C ILE A 558 25.67 -3.57 -23.50
N LEU A 559 25.27 -2.37 -23.92
CA LEU A 559 25.90 -1.66 -25.03
C LEU A 559 27.13 -0.86 -24.59
N ASP A 560 27.03 -0.18 -23.45
CA ASP A 560 28.08 0.66 -22.89
C ASP A 560 28.10 0.51 -21.37
N LEU A 561 29.23 0.04 -20.84
CA LEU A 561 29.41 -0.14 -19.40
C LEU A 561 29.60 1.20 -18.67
N ALA A 562 30.24 2.18 -19.31
CA ALA A 562 30.47 3.49 -18.69
C ALA A 562 29.15 4.26 -18.52
N GLU A 563 28.27 4.19 -19.52
CA GLU A 563 26.92 4.77 -19.38
C GLU A 563 26.07 4.02 -18.35
N LEU A 564 26.26 2.71 -18.21
CA LEU A 564 25.58 1.91 -17.19
C LEU A 564 26.00 2.31 -15.77
N GLU A 565 27.29 2.56 -15.55
CA GLU A 565 27.78 3.06 -14.26
C GLU A 565 27.25 4.47 -13.98
N ALA A 566 27.30 5.37 -14.96
CA ALA A 566 26.76 6.71 -14.81
C ALA A 566 25.25 6.69 -14.49
N ALA A 567 24.49 5.78 -15.12
CA ALA A 567 23.07 5.59 -14.82
C ALA A 567 22.84 5.06 -13.40
N ALA A 568 23.64 4.08 -12.94
CA ALA A 568 23.55 3.58 -11.58
C ALA A 568 23.90 4.66 -10.54
N GLU A 569 24.95 5.44 -10.78
CA GLU A 569 25.36 6.55 -9.90
C GLU A 569 24.30 7.66 -9.86
N GLU A 570 23.73 8.01 -11.01
CA GLU A 570 22.64 8.98 -11.10
C GLU A 570 21.40 8.50 -10.35
N GLY A 571 21.02 7.23 -10.50
CA GLY A 571 19.90 6.61 -9.80
C GLY A 571 20.03 6.75 -8.29
N VAL A 572 21.22 6.48 -7.74
CA VAL A 572 21.53 6.65 -6.32
C VAL A 572 21.48 8.13 -5.92
N ARG A 573 22.04 9.02 -6.75
CA ARG A 573 22.06 10.47 -6.50
C ARG A 573 20.65 11.08 -6.40
N VAL A 574 19.72 10.61 -7.23
CA VAL A 574 18.32 11.07 -7.22
C VAL A 574 17.42 10.28 -6.25
N GLY A 575 17.97 9.28 -5.56
CA GLY A 575 17.26 8.47 -4.56
C GLY A 575 16.26 7.48 -5.15
N LEU A 576 16.39 7.12 -6.43
CA LEU A 576 15.54 6.14 -7.11
C LEU A 576 16.21 4.76 -7.24
N GLY A 577 17.55 4.73 -7.34
CA GLY A 577 18.33 3.52 -7.57
C GLY A 577 18.86 2.88 -6.29
N ASP A 578 19.21 1.60 -6.38
CA ASP A 578 19.82 0.83 -5.28
C ASP A 578 21.29 1.24 -5.06
N GLU A 579 21.67 1.60 -3.83
CA GLU A 579 23.02 2.11 -3.50
C GLU A 579 24.15 1.09 -3.81
N ARG A 580 23.82 -0.20 -3.93
CA ARG A 580 24.80 -1.25 -4.29
C ARG A 580 25.02 -1.36 -5.79
N SER A 581 24.11 -0.82 -6.60
CA SER A 581 24.17 -0.93 -8.06
C SER A 581 25.47 -0.39 -8.65
N PRO A 582 25.98 0.81 -8.27
CA PRO A 582 27.24 1.32 -8.81
C PRO A 582 28.43 0.39 -8.54
N GLN A 583 28.54 -0.14 -7.31
CA GLN A 583 29.62 -1.07 -6.96
C GLN A 583 29.53 -2.36 -7.79
N TRP A 584 28.33 -2.94 -7.89
CA TRP A 584 28.12 -4.14 -8.68
C TRP A 584 28.43 -3.92 -10.18
N VAL A 585 28.09 -2.75 -10.73
CA VAL A 585 28.44 -2.39 -12.12
C VAL A 585 29.96 -2.34 -12.31
N ARG A 586 30.72 -1.74 -11.37
CA ARG A 586 32.20 -1.75 -11.42
C ARG A 586 32.76 -3.17 -11.40
N GLU A 587 32.23 -4.05 -10.56
CA GLU A 587 32.60 -5.46 -10.52
C GLU A 587 32.23 -6.19 -11.83
N LEU A 588 31.10 -5.84 -12.46
CA LEU A 588 30.72 -6.34 -13.78
C LEU A 588 31.72 -5.89 -14.86
N MET A 589 32.18 -4.64 -14.82
CA MET A 589 33.20 -4.15 -15.74
C MET A 589 34.51 -4.92 -15.61
N GLN A 590 34.94 -5.22 -14.39
CA GLN A 590 36.14 -6.02 -14.15
C GLN A 590 36.00 -7.44 -14.71
N ARG A 591 34.84 -8.08 -14.48
CA ARG A 591 34.52 -9.43 -15.02
C ARG A 591 34.46 -9.48 -16.55
N ARG A 592 33.97 -8.42 -17.21
CA ARG A 592 33.87 -8.35 -18.68
C ARG A 592 35.15 -7.82 -19.35
N GLY A 593 35.85 -6.89 -18.73
CA GLY A 593 37.13 -6.35 -19.20
C GLY A 593 38.27 -7.38 -19.14
N THR A 594 38.19 -8.37 -18.25
CA THR A 594 39.12 -9.53 -18.23
C THR A 594 38.85 -10.51 -19.38
N ARG A 595 37.60 -10.67 -19.84
CA ARG A 595 37.26 -11.50 -21.01
C ARG A 595 37.71 -10.89 -22.36
N PHE A 596 37.92 -9.58 -22.43
CA PHE A 596 38.42 -8.89 -23.64
C PHE A 596 39.95 -8.79 -23.74
N LYS A 597 40.70 -9.29 -22.75
CA LYS A 597 42.18 -9.27 -22.77
C LYS A 597 42.85 -10.48 -23.45
N VAL A 598 42.11 -11.40 -24.07
CA VAL A 598 42.68 -12.52 -24.85
C VAL A 598 42.03 -12.64 -26.21
N LEU A 599 42.28 -11.64 -27.06
CA LEU A 599 42.45 -11.82 -28.51
C LEU A 599 43.56 -10.86 -28.92
N GLN A 600 44.81 -11.24 -28.64
CA GLN A 600 45.96 -10.61 -29.28
C GLN A 600 45.86 -10.87 -30.79
N VAL A 601 45.41 -9.87 -31.54
CA VAL A 601 45.73 -9.79 -32.96
C VAL A 601 47.17 -9.27 -33.03
N PRO A 602 48.10 -9.97 -33.72
CA PRO A 602 49.50 -9.57 -33.73
C PRO A 602 49.66 -8.26 -34.49
N ALA A 603 50.32 -7.30 -33.85
CA ALA A 603 50.71 -6.04 -34.45
C ALA A 603 51.59 -6.28 -35.69
N ARG A 604 51.18 -5.74 -36.84
CA ARG A 604 52.08 -5.47 -37.96
C ARG A 604 51.89 -4.04 -38.44
N GLY A 605 52.99 -3.31 -38.43
CA GLY A 605 53.24 -2.19 -39.35
C GLY A 605 53.04 -0.81 -38.73
N GLY A 606 54.14 -0.23 -38.26
CA GLY A 606 54.20 1.15 -37.79
C GLY A 606 54.04 2.18 -38.90
N GLY A 607 53.57 3.36 -38.51
CA GLY A 607 53.46 4.54 -39.34
C GLY A 607 53.27 5.77 -38.44
N VAL A 608 54.38 6.32 -37.98
CA VAL A 608 54.49 7.59 -37.24
C VAL A 608 54.04 8.73 -38.15
N TRP A 609 53.18 9.65 -37.69
CA TRP A 609 53.22 11.04 -38.15
C TRP A 609 52.84 12.02 -37.03
N THR A 610 53.79 12.89 -36.74
CA THR A 610 53.79 13.97 -35.75
C THR A 610 52.96 15.17 -36.22
N GLY A 611 52.53 15.98 -35.24
CA GLY A 611 51.48 16.97 -35.40
C GLY A 611 51.74 18.17 -36.31
N GLN A 612 50.66 18.89 -36.62
CA GLN A 612 50.71 20.30 -36.97
C GLN A 612 49.41 21.04 -36.58
N ARG A 613 49.62 22.32 -36.28
CA ARG A 613 48.75 23.35 -35.68
C ARG A 613 47.45 23.62 -36.43
N MET A 614 46.44 24.06 -35.68
CA MET A 614 45.27 24.80 -36.17
C MET A 614 45.65 26.10 -36.91
N PRO A 615 44.78 26.58 -37.80
CA PRO A 615 44.54 28.01 -37.98
C PRO A 615 43.19 28.42 -37.38
N LYS A 616 43.23 29.43 -36.50
CA LYS A 616 42.06 30.22 -36.09
C LYS A 616 41.74 31.25 -37.18
N GLY A 617 40.47 31.34 -37.54
CA GLY A 617 39.78 32.62 -37.76
C GLY A 617 39.45 33.03 -39.19
N SER A 618 38.15 33.15 -39.47
CA SER A 618 37.57 34.37 -40.06
C SER A 618 36.06 34.43 -39.76
N ARG A 619 35.61 35.62 -39.33
CA ARG A 619 34.21 36.03 -39.10
C ARG A 619 33.63 36.68 -40.38
N ARG A 620 32.29 36.74 -40.42
CA ARG A 620 31.36 37.51 -41.29
C ARG A 620 30.93 36.76 -42.56
N ARG A 621 29.65 36.69 -42.94
CA ARG A 621 28.47 37.50 -42.63
C ARG A 621 27.30 36.67 -42.11
#